data_AF-A0A521FMP9-F1
#
_entry.id   AF-A0A521FMP9-F1
#
_cell.length_a   1.000
_cell.length_b   1.000
_cell.length_c   1.000
_cell.angle_alpha   90.00
_cell.angle_beta   90.00
_cell.angle_gamma   90.00
#
_symmetry.space_group_name_H-M   'P 1'
#
loop_
_entity.id
_entity.type
_entity.pdbx_description
1 polymer ?
#
loop_
_entity_poly.entity_id
_entity_poly.type
_entity_poly.pdbx_seq_one_letter_code
_entity_poly.pdbx_strand_id
1 'polypeptide(L)'
;MDKSEVEYVLITVKSGVEEALNIKIYKNGILARRGCGGLPGVTISGMSFTGDASYFDQLMQSVSQQILDENINHEEEIKTGSLEYLVAFYGVSANGDQGERAEWTKSTGLRFFMDEGTSFRHNLLGFADGFAIEAMKLTNSWYFDIVMLALEKMRSDALPEQTLVNAPKTDEALNKDFQSYFEQISKKELPEFIKNKSYTDDSGQPHQLSLEIEGQSISYKFGARVH
;
A
#
# COMPACT_ATOMS: atom_id res chain seq x y z
N MET A 1 17.59 16.60 -2.92
CA MET A 1 18.12 15.31 -3.46
C MET A 1 17.72 15.27 -4.93
N ASP A 2 18.59 14.88 -5.86
CA ASP A 2 18.17 14.86 -7.27
C ASP A 2 17.13 13.76 -7.51
N LYS A 3 16.07 14.06 -8.26
CA LYS A 3 14.99 13.10 -8.54
C LYS A 3 15.48 11.79 -9.16
N SER A 4 16.52 11.84 -9.98
CA SER A 4 17.13 10.65 -10.61
C SER A 4 17.83 9.73 -9.60
N GLU A 5 18.24 10.26 -8.45
CA GLU A 5 18.90 9.51 -7.37
C GLU A 5 17.92 8.71 -6.50
N VAL A 6 16.61 9.01 -6.54
CA VAL A 6 15.63 8.32 -5.71
C VAL A 6 15.54 6.86 -6.13
N GLU A 7 15.66 5.95 -5.16
CA GLU A 7 15.52 4.50 -5.36
C GLU A 7 14.43 3.88 -4.48
N TYR A 8 13.92 4.60 -3.49
CA TYR A 8 12.91 4.09 -2.57
C TYR A 8 12.00 5.21 -2.06
N VAL A 9 10.70 4.95 -2.06
CA VAL A 9 9.65 5.79 -1.49
C VAL A 9 8.95 5.05 -0.36
N LEU A 10 8.92 5.67 0.82
CA LEU A 10 8.17 5.24 2.00
C LEU A 10 6.98 6.17 2.21
N ILE A 11 5.79 5.60 2.36
CA ILE A 11 4.57 6.34 2.69
C ILE A 11 3.96 5.69 3.92
N THR A 12 3.69 6.47 4.96
CA THR A 12 2.94 6.00 6.13
C THR A 12 1.86 6.99 6.54
N VAL A 13 0.70 6.47 6.93
CA VAL A 13 -0.40 7.23 7.54
C VAL A 13 -0.79 6.54 8.84
N LYS A 14 -0.83 7.29 9.95
CA LYS A 14 -1.21 6.77 11.27
C LYS A 14 -2.23 7.68 11.95
N SER A 15 -3.16 7.11 12.68
CA SER A 15 -3.98 7.84 13.67
C SER A 15 -3.84 7.17 15.04
N GLY A 16 -3.49 7.97 16.04
CA GLY A 16 -3.01 7.49 17.33
C GLY A 16 -1.79 6.58 17.19
N VAL A 17 -1.93 5.36 17.72
CA VAL A 17 -0.93 4.28 17.62
C VAL A 17 -1.19 3.33 16.44
N GLU A 18 -2.34 3.48 15.77
CA GLU A 18 -2.75 2.59 14.69
C GLU A 18 -2.19 3.08 13.34
N GLU A 19 -1.61 2.16 12.60
CA GLU A 19 -1.14 2.42 11.24
C GLU A 19 -2.25 2.08 10.24
N ALA A 20 -2.78 3.12 9.60
CA ALA A 20 -3.83 2.99 8.59
C ALA A 20 -3.24 2.59 7.22
N LEU A 21 -2.01 3.03 6.94
CA LEU A 21 -1.30 2.74 5.69
C LEU A 21 0.21 2.71 5.89
N ASN A 22 0.86 1.73 5.26
CA ASN A 22 2.28 1.68 5.04
C ASN A 22 2.54 1.12 3.65
N ILE A 23 3.25 1.88 2.82
CA ILE A 23 3.64 1.45 1.48
C ILE A 23 5.13 1.72 1.33
N LYS A 24 5.85 0.70 0.85
CA LYS A 24 7.23 0.79 0.41
C LYS A 24 7.29 0.47 -1.07
N ILE A 25 7.80 1.40 -1.88
CA ILE A 25 7.92 1.24 -3.33
C ILE A 25 9.38 1.48 -3.71
N TYR A 26 10.02 0.47 -4.27
CA TYR A 26 11.42 0.52 -4.68
C TYR A 26 11.52 0.64 -6.21
N LYS A 27 12.52 1.37 -6.68
CA LYS A 27 12.79 1.59 -8.10
C LYS A 27 13.09 0.31 -8.88
N ASN A 28 13.58 -0.71 -8.21
CA ASN A 28 13.82 -2.01 -8.83
C ASN A 28 12.56 -2.88 -8.94
N GLY A 29 11.41 -2.39 -8.48
CA GLY A 29 10.12 -3.08 -8.55
C GLY A 29 9.71 -3.81 -7.27
N ILE A 30 10.51 -3.79 -6.20
CA ILE A 30 10.04 -4.32 -4.91
C ILE A 30 8.87 -3.45 -4.44
N LEU A 31 7.80 -4.12 -4.00
CA LEU A 31 6.61 -3.48 -3.45
C LEU A 31 6.24 -4.15 -2.14
N ALA A 32 6.04 -3.38 -1.08
CA ALA A 32 5.44 -3.85 0.15
C ALA A 32 4.31 -2.91 0.57
N ARG A 33 3.21 -3.47 1.08
CA ARG A 33 2.13 -2.65 1.64
C ARG A 33 1.38 -3.36 2.75
N ARG A 34 0.90 -2.55 3.68
CA ARG A 34 -0.06 -2.87 4.74
C ARG A 34 -1.11 -1.75 4.79
N GLY A 35 -2.37 -2.11 4.95
CA GLY A 35 -3.46 -1.16 5.16
C GLY A 35 -4.04 -0.51 3.89
N CYS A 36 -5.10 0.26 4.10
CA CYS A 36 -5.90 0.94 3.08
C CYS A 36 -6.13 2.43 3.38
N GLY A 37 -5.38 3.02 4.29
CA GLY A 37 -5.52 4.43 4.65
C GLY A 37 -6.71 4.77 5.55
N GLY A 38 -7.54 3.79 5.93
CA GLY A 38 -8.63 3.95 6.89
C GLY A 38 -8.38 3.21 8.21
N LEU A 39 -9.23 3.51 9.20
CA LEU A 39 -9.31 2.77 10.46
C LEU A 39 -10.66 2.04 10.57
N PRO A 40 -10.73 0.87 11.25
CA PRO A 40 -9.63 0.15 11.92
C PRO A 40 -8.54 -0.33 10.94
N GLY A 41 -7.27 -0.33 11.37
CA GLY A 41 -6.17 -0.73 10.50
C GLY A 41 -6.27 -2.19 10.04
N VAL A 42 -5.96 -2.46 8.78
CA VAL A 42 -5.87 -3.83 8.23
C VAL A 42 -4.44 -4.36 8.45
N THR A 43 -4.28 -5.45 9.19
CA THR A 43 -2.96 -5.99 9.57
C THR A 43 -2.38 -6.99 8.56
N ILE A 44 -3.21 -7.49 7.63
CA ILE A 44 -2.75 -8.19 6.43
C ILE A 44 -1.71 -7.32 5.71
N SER A 45 -0.60 -7.92 5.31
CA SER A 45 0.49 -7.25 4.63
C SER A 45 1.09 -8.16 3.57
N GLY A 46 1.58 -7.55 2.49
CA GLY A 46 2.24 -8.25 1.40
C GLY A 46 3.57 -7.62 1.08
N MET A 47 4.47 -8.43 0.54
CA MET A 47 5.69 -7.97 -0.11
C MET A 47 5.94 -8.80 -1.36
N SER A 48 6.07 -8.16 -2.51
CA SER A 48 6.46 -8.81 -3.75
C SER A 48 7.84 -8.34 -4.17
N PHE A 49 8.74 -9.29 -4.42
CA PHE A 49 10.07 -9.04 -4.98
C PHE A 49 9.94 -9.05 -6.50
N THR A 50 9.41 -7.96 -7.04
CA THR A 50 9.18 -7.80 -8.49
C THR A 50 10.35 -7.05 -9.11
N GLY A 51 10.60 -7.31 -10.40
CA GLY A 51 11.47 -6.48 -11.23
C GLY A 51 10.73 -5.36 -11.96
N ASP A 52 9.42 -5.20 -11.77
CA ASP A 52 8.61 -4.21 -12.48
C ASP A 52 8.62 -2.85 -11.76
N ALA A 53 9.37 -1.93 -12.32
CA ALA A 53 9.51 -0.56 -11.83
C ALA A 53 8.26 0.32 -12.08
N SER A 54 7.23 -0.19 -12.78
CA SER A 54 6.09 0.61 -13.24
C SER A 54 5.35 1.34 -12.10
N TYR A 55 5.26 0.74 -10.92
CA TYR A 55 4.68 1.39 -9.74
C TYR A 55 5.51 2.58 -9.26
N PHE A 56 6.83 2.40 -9.19
CA PHE A 56 7.76 3.47 -8.80
C PHE A 56 7.74 4.60 -9.83
N ASP A 57 7.85 4.25 -11.12
CA ASP A 57 7.92 5.22 -12.21
C ASP A 57 6.65 6.07 -12.29
N GLN A 58 5.47 5.45 -12.19
CA GLN A 58 4.19 6.17 -12.17
C GLN A 58 4.11 7.11 -10.97
N LEU A 59 4.44 6.63 -9.77
CA LEU A 59 4.38 7.46 -8.57
C LEU A 59 5.36 8.64 -8.63
N MET A 60 6.58 8.41 -9.13
CA MET A 60 7.58 9.47 -9.24
C MET A 60 7.18 10.54 -10.26
N GLN A 61 6.21 10.33 -11.16
CA GLN A 61 5.74 11.39 -12.06
C GLN A 61 5.12 12.57 -11.31
N SER A 62 4.45 12.34 -10.17
CA SER A 62 3.84 13.40 -9.36
C SER A 62 4.84 14.10 -8.42
N VAL A 63 6.05 13.57 -8.25
CA VAL A 63 7.10 14.16 -7.41
C VAL A 63 7.91 15.20 -8.19
N SER A 64 7.79 16.48 -7.82
CA SER A 64 8.65 17.53 -8.38
C SER A 64 9.98 17.62 -7.66
N GLN A 65 10.98 18.26 -8.28
CA GLN A 65 12.28 18.50 -7.62
C GLN A 65 12.12 19.33 -6.34
N GLN A 66 11.18 20.28 -6.33
CA GLN A 66 10.84 21.08 -5.14
C GLN A 66 10.47 20.20 -3.94
N ILE A 67 9.70 19.13 -4.13
CA ILE A 67 9.35 18.19 -3.04
C ILE A 67 10.60 17.55 -2.43
N LEU A 68 11.61 17.24 -3.25
CA LEU A 68 12.84 16.57 -2.83
C LEU A 68 13.90 17.51 -2.23
N ASP A 69 13.69 18.82 -2.39
CA ASP A 69 14.53 19.86 -1.81
C ASP A 69 13.99 20.33 -0.45
N GLU A 70 12.70 20.09 -0.19
CA GLU A 70 12.03 20.39 1.07
C GLU A 70 12.16 19.19 2.04
N ASN A 71 12.69 19.45 3.24
CA ASN A 71 12.72 18.47 4.32
C ASN A 71 11.90 19.01 5.48
N ILE A 72 10.67 18.53 5.60
CA ILE A 72 9.70 19.00 6.58
C ILE A 72 9.57 17.98 7.71
N ASN A 73 9.72 18.45 8.94
CA ASN A 73 9.35 17.71 10.13
C ASN A 73 8.54 18.63 11.05
N HIS A 74 7.23 18.68 10.80
CA HIS A 74 6.28 19.46 11.60
C HIS A 74 5.72 18.60 12.72
N GLU A 75 5.70 19.14 13.93
CA GLU A 75 5.25 18.44 15.13
C GLU A 75 4.42 19.38 16.02
N GLU A 76 3.23 18.94 16.39
CA GLU A 76 2.32 19.65 17.29
C GLU A 76 2.25 19.00 18.67
N GLU A 77 1.85 19.79 19.67
CA GLU A 77 1.40 19.26 20.95
C GLU A 77 0.04 18.57 20.76
N ILE A 78 -0.04 17.28 21.09
CA ILE A 78 -1.24 16.47 20.91
C ILE A 78 -2.15 16.55 22.15
N LYS A 79 -3.43 16.86 21.94
CA LYS A 79 -4.44 17.04 23.00
C LYS A 79 -5.65 16.14 22.81
N THR A 80 -6.05 15.87 21.58
CA THR A 80 -7.32 15.18 21.28
C THR A 80 -7.13 13.84 20.58
N GLY A 81 -6.05 13.72 19.81
CA GLY A 81 -5.69 12.54 19.01
C GLY A 81 -4.60 12.94 18.04
N SER A 82 -3.75 12.01 17.62
CA SER A 82 -2.65 12.31 16.68
C SER A 82 -2.94 11.78 15.30
N LEU A 83 -2.62 12.56 14.27
CA LEU A 83 -2.58 12.14 12.88
C LEU A 83 -1.16 12.36 12.34
N GLU A 84 -0.57 11.31 11.79
CA GLU A 84 0.78 11.35 11.21
C GLU A 84 0.73 11.03 9.72
N TYR A 85 1.22 11.95 8.90
CA TYR A 85 1.58 11.69 7.51
C TYR A 85 3.11 11.70 7.38
N LEU A 86 3.66 10.67 6.76
CA LEU A 86 5.07 10.61 6.39
C LEU A 86 5.21 10.18 4.94
N VAL A 87 5.91 10.98 4.16
CA VAL A 87 6.42 10.62 2.84
C VAL A 87 7.93 10.81 2.88
N ALA A 88 8.70 9.73 2.73
CA ALA A 88 10.15 9.79 2.71
C ALA A 88 10.71 9.20 1.42
N PHE A 89 11.75 9.84 0.92
CA PHE A 89 12.47 9.46 -0.29
C PHE A 89 13.91 9.12 0.09
N TYR A 90 14.39 8.01 -0.42
CA TYR A 90 15.73 7.52 -0.17
C TYR A 90 16.48 7.43 -1.49
N GLY A 91 17.72 7.94 -1.46
CA GLY A 91 18.59 8.03 -2.63
C GLY A 91 19.24 6.70 -2.99
N VAL A 92 20.32 6.76 -3.76
CA VAL A 92 21.06 5.57 -4.17
C VAL A 92 21.64 4.80 -2.99
N SER A 93 21.67 3.47 -3.12
CA SER A 93 22.29 2.57 -2.15
C SER A 93 23.82 2.69 -2.13
N ALA A 94 24.40 2.85 -0.93
CA ALA A 94 25.83 2.96 -0.67
C ALA A 94 26.54 1.59 -0.70
N ASN A 95 25.84 0.53 -0.29
CA ASN A 95 26.37 -0.84 -0.24
C ASN A 95 26.01 -1.67 -1.48
N GLY A 96 25.27 -1.08 -2.43
CA GLY A 96 24.83 -1.75 -3.67
C GLY A 96 23.67 -2.74 -3.48
N ASP A 97 23.24 -2.98 -2.23
CA ASP A 97 22.05 -3.77 -1.95
C ASP A 97 20.81 -3.00 -2.42
N GLN A 98 19.80 -3.73 -2.89
CA GLN A 98 18.49 -3.20 -3.23
C GLN A 98 17.45 -3.76 -2.24
N GLY A 99 16.50 -2.95 -1.80
CA GLY A 99 15.47 -3.39 -0.86
C GLY A 99 15.80 -3.09 0.61
N GLU A 100 15.33 -3.93 1.52
CA GLU A 100 15.39 -3.72 2.98
C GLU A 100 16.81 -3.71 3.57
N ARG A 101 17.81 -4.21 2.83
CA ARG A 101 19.23 -4.23 3.26
C ARG A 101 20.05 -3.05 2.73
N ALA A 102 19.45 -2.22 1.88
CA ALA A 102 20.13 -1.08 1.29
C ALA A 102 20.53 -0.05 2.35
N GLU A 103 21.76 0.43 2.26
CA GLU A 103 22.24 1.56 3.05
C GLU A 103 22.09 2.84 2.24
N TRP A 104 21.09 3.66 2.55
CA TRP A 104 20.78 4.83 1.71
C TRP A 104 21.80 5.95 1.89
N THR A 105 22.38 6.42 0.79
CA THR A 105 23.35 7.54 0.81
C THR A 105 22.75 8.86 1.27
N LYS A 106 21.46 9.07 1.00
CA LYS A 106 20.70 10.28 1.28
C LYS A 106 19.25 9.93 1.60
N SER A 107 18.61 10.75 2.41
CA SER A 107 17.17 10.71 2.64
C SER A 107 16.61 12.13 2.74
N THR A 108 15.39 12.34 2.25
CA THR A 108 14.60 13.55 2.49
C THR A 108 13.15 13.15 2.74
N GLY A 109 12.35 13.98 3.38
CA GLY A 109 10.96 13.64 3.60
C GLY A 109 10.08 14.77 4.11
N LEU A 110 8.80 14.48 4.10
CA LEU A 110 7.74 15.32 4.61
C LEU A 110 7.06 14.54 5.73
N ARG A 111 7.26 14.98 6.97
CA ARG A 111 6.57 14.46 8.15
C ARG A 111 5.70 15.55 8.75
N PHE A 112 4.42 15.24 8.92
CA PHE A 112 3.45 16.06 9.62
C PHE A 112 2.84 15.24 10.74
N PHE A 113 3.20 15.54 11.98
CA PHE A 113 2.60 14.97 13.19
C PHE A 113 1.71 16.03 13.85
N MET A 114 0.40 15.85 13.75
CA MET A 114 -0.59 16.88 14.02
C MET A 114 -1.65 16.39 15.00
N ASP A 115 -2.27 17.33 15.71
CA ASP A 115 -3.50 17.04 16.46
C ASP A 115 -4.68 16.85 15.50
N GLU A 116 -5.58 15.89 15.74
CA GLU A 116 -6.74 15.63 14.87
C GLU A 116 -7.68 16.84 14.74
N GLY A 117 -7.70 17.74 15.73
CA GLY A 117 -8.45 18.99 15.70
C GLY A 117 -7.72 20.19 15.09
N THR A 118 -6.53 20.00 14.50
CA THR A 118 -5.67 21.10 14.08
C THR A 118 -6.29 21.98 12.98
N SER A 119 -6.04 23.29 13.07
CA SER A 119 -6.31 24.26 12.00
C SER A 119 -5.08 24.51 11.12
N PHE A 120 -3.98 23.78 11.35
CA PHE A 120 -2.76 23.91 10.57
C PHE A 120 -3.03 23.72 9.07
N ARG A 121 -2.43 24.58 8.25
CA ARG A 121 -2.52 24.53 6.79
C ARG A 121 -1.13 24.71 6.21
N HIS A 122 -0.72 23.76 5.36
CA HIS A 122 0.54 23.82 4.64
C HIS A 122 0.34 23.21 3.25
N ASN A 123 0.90 23.83 2.21
CA ASN A 123 0.71 23.34 0.83
C ASN A 123 1.27 21.93 0.64
N LEU A 124 2.40 21.61 1.30
CA LEU A 124 3.00 20.27 1.26
C LEU A 124 2.24 19.21 2.08
N LEU A 125 1.36 19.62 3.01
CA LEU A 125 0.49 18.66 3.69
C LEU A 125 -0.54 18.08 2.70
N GLY A 126 -1.14 18.94 1.86
CA GLY A 126 -2.04 18.49 0.80
C GLY A 126 -1.34 17.60 -0.23
N PHE A 127 -0.06 17.85 -0.51
CA PHE A 127 0.76 16.93 -1.29
C PHE A 127 0.93 15.58 -0.58
N ALA A 128 1.34 15.55 0.69
CA ALA A 128 1.58 14.30 1.41
C ALA A 128 0.32 13.40 1.48
N ASP A 129 -0.83 13.98 1.78
CA ASP A 129 -2.13 13.28 1.79
C ASP A 129 -2.52 12.78 0.39
N GLY A 130 -2.45 13.67 -0.63
CA GLY A 130 -2.76 13.32 -2.01
C GLY A 130 -1.84 12.22 -2.57
N PHE A 131 -0.55 12.29 -2.25
CA PHE A 131 0.46 11.32 -2.67
C PHE A 131 0.25 9.95 -2.00
N ALA A 132 -0.18 9.92 -0.73
CA ALA A 132 -0.57 8.68 -0.07
C ALA A 132 -1.79 8.03 -0.72
N ILE A 133 -2.81 8.83 -1.06
CA ILE A 133 -4.00 8.37 -1.77
C ILE A 133 -3.64 7.84 -3.17
N GLU A 134 -2.76 8.53 -3.90
CA GLU A 134 -2.28 8.12 -5.22
C GLU A 134 -1.57 6.77 -5.15
N ALA A 135 -0.59 6.62 -4.25
CA ALA A 135 0.15 5.36 -4.08
C ALA A 135 -0.75 4.21 -3.64
N MET A 136 -1.73 4.48 -2.77
CA MET A 136 -2.74 3.51 -2.37
C MET A 136 -3.56 3.04 -3.56
N LYS A 137 -4.14 3.96 -4.35
CA LYS A 137 -4.94 3.62 -5.54
C LYS A 137 -4.14 2.82 -6.55
N LEU A 138 -2.91 3.27 -6.81
CA LEU A 138 -1.99 2.63 -7.74
C LEU A 138 -1.72 1.17 -7.36
N THR A 139 -1.66 0.86 -6.06
CA THR A 139 -1.35 -0.48 -5.55
C THR A 139 -2.59 -1.31 -5.15
N ASN A 140 -3.82 -0.79 -5.31
CA ASN A 140 -5.04 -1.45 -4.84
C ASN A 140 -5.29 -2.81 -5.49
N SER A 141 -5.12 -2.94 -6.81
CA SER A 141 -5.33 -4.21 -7.52
C SER A 141 -4.36 -5.29 -7.06
N TRP A 142 -3.11 -4.92 -6.80
CA TRP A 142 -2.09 -5.83 -6.24
C TRP A 142 -2.43 -6.19 -4.79
N TYR A 143 -2.80 -5.20 -3.97
CA TYR A 143 -3.10 -5.44 -2.56
C TYR A 143 -4.37 -6.25 -2.35
N PHE A 144 -5.34 -6.14 -3.26
CA PHE A 144 -6.50 -7.02 -3.33
C PHE A 144 -6.09 -8.49 -3.46
N ASP A 145 -5.15 -8.80 -4.36
CA ASP A 145 -4.66 -10.16 -4.54
C ASP A 145 -3.91 -10.68 -3.30
N ILE A 146 -3.19 -9.80 -2.58
CA ILE A 146 -2.58 -10.12 -1.28
C ILE A 146 -3.63 -10.51 -0.24
N VAL A 147 -4.74 -9.76 -0.17
CA VAL A 147 -5.85 -10.06 0.76
C VAL A 147 -6.52 -11.38 0.40
N MET A 148 -6.77 -11.65 -0.89
CA MET A 148 -7.33 -12.93 -1.35
C MET A 148 -6.39 -14.10 -1.03
N LEU A 149 -5.08 -13.94 -1.24
CA LEU A 149 -4.09 -14.96 -0.91
C LEU A 149 -4.01 -15.20 0.61
N ALA A 150 -4.15 -14.16 1.43
CA ALA A 150 -4.20 -14.30 2.89
C ALA A 150 -5.40 -15.14 3.34
N LEU A 151 -6.59 -14.79 2.84
CA LEU A 151 -7.87 -15.34 3.28
C LEU A 151 -8.14 -16.73 2.71
N GLU A 152 -8.04 -16.86 1.39
CA GLU A 152 -8.54 -18.02 0.63
C GLU A 152 -7.43 -18.97 0.19
N LYS A 153 -6.17 -18.58 0.42
CA LYS A 153 -4.99 -19.25 -0.15
C LYS A 153 -5.01 -19.32 -1.68
N MET A 154 -5.76 -18.41 -2.31
CA MET A 154 -5.91 -18.30 -3.75
C MET A 154 -4.87 -17.34 -4.32
N ARG A 155 -3.92 -17.85 -5.09
CA ARG A 155 -2.87 -17.05 -5.71
C ARG A 155 -3.29 -16.53 -7.08
N SER A 156 -3.40 -15.21 -7.22
CA SER A 156 -3.56 -14.52 -8.50
C SER A 156 -2.35 -14.75 -9.42
N ASP A 157 -2.59 -14.97 -10.72
CA ASP A 157 -1.57 -15.04 -11.77
C ASP A 157 -0.87 -13.70 -12.02
N ALA A 158 -1.44 -12.59 -11.54
CA ALA A 158 -0.80 -11.28 -11.54
C ALA A 158 0.19 -11.08 -10.37
N LEU A 159 0.17 -11.95 -9.35
CA LEU A 159 1.12 -11.86 -8.24
C LEU A 159 2.48 -12.48 -8.63
N PRO A 160 3.59 -11.72 -8.54
CA PRO A 160 4.94 -12.23 -8.76
C PRO A 160 5.22 -13.46 -7.92
N GLU A 161 5.89 -14.48 -8.45
CA GLU A 161 6.13 -15.76 -7.76
C GLU A 161 6.75 -15.56 -6.35
N GLN A 162 7.72 -14.65 -6.25
CA GLN A 162 8.34 -14.25 -4.99
C GLN A 162 7.48 -13.20 -4.26
N THR A 163 6.28 -13.61 -3.84
CA THR A 163 5.39 -12.79 -3.01
C THR A 163 5.20 -13.46 -1.66
N LEU A 164 5.44 -12.69 -0.60
CA LEU A 164 5.22 -13.07 0.79
C LEU A 164 3.97 -12.37 1.30
N VAL A 165 3.17 -13.07 2.09
CA VAL A 165 1.99 -12.54 2.77
C VAL A 165 2.13 -12.81 4.26
N ASN A 166 1.87 -11.79 5.06
CA ASN A 166 1.77 -11.90 6.51
C ASN A 166 0.38 -11.45 6.94
N ALA A 167 -0.30 -12.28 7.73
CA ALA A 167 -1.69 -12.07 8.13
C ALA A 167 -1.92 -12.63 9.54
N PRO A 168 -3.01 -12.24 10.22
CA PRO A 168 -3.40 -12.87 11.49
C PRO A 168 -3.48 -14.39 11.39
N LYS A 169 -3.11 -15.07 12.48
CA LYS A 169 -3.08 -16.55 12.54
C LYS A 169 -4.42 -17.18 12.92
N THR A 170 -5.35 -16.39 13.45
CA THR A 170 -6.68 -16.87 13.87
C THR A 170 -7.72 -16.42 12.86
N ASP A 171 -8.67 -17.32 12.55
CA ASP A 171 -9.74 -17.03 11.60
C ASP A 171 -10.58 -15.82 12.02
N GLU A 172 -10.82 -15.65 13.32
CA GLU A 172 -11.54 -14.49 13.86
C GLU A 172 -10.84 -13.16 13.51
N ALA A 173 -9.53 -13.08 13.74
CA ALA A 173 -8.77 -11.87 13.47
C ALA A 173 -8.61 -11.62 11.96
N LEU A 174 -8.43 -12.70 11.18
CA LEU A 174 -8.37 -12.62 9.72
C LEU A 174 -9.68 -12.12 9.12
N ASN A 175 -10.81 -12.63 9.61
CA ASN A 175 -12.14 -12.18 9.19
C ASN A 175 -12.41 -10.72 9.57
N LYS A 176 -11.94 -10.28 10.74
CA LYS A 176 -12.05 -8.87 11.14
C LYS A 176 -11.26 -7.96 10.19
N ASP A 177 -10.01 -8.32 9.89
CA ASP A 177 -9.17 -7.59 8.93
C ASP A 177 -9.82 -7.54 7.54
N PHE A 178 -10.41 -8.64 7.11
CA PHE A 178 -11.12 -8.73 5.85
C PHE A 178 -12.34 -7.79 5.80
N GLN A 179 -13.14 -7.75 6.86
CA GLN A 179 -14.28 -6.83 6.95
C GLN A 179 -13.80 -5.37 6.89
N SER A 180 -12.79 -5.01 7.68
CA SER A 180 -12.22 -3.66 7.66
C SER A 180 -11.66 -3.29 6.28
N TYR A 181 -11.01 -4.22 5.58
CA TYR A 181 -10.54 -4.02 4.21
C TYR A 181 -11.68 -3.67 3.24
N PHE A 182 -12.77 -4.46 3.25
CA PHE A 182 -13.91 -4.26 2.35
C PHE A 182 -14.75 -3.03 2.68
N GLU A 183 -14.75 -2.58 3.92
CA GLU A 183 -15.35 -1.31 4.33
C GLU A 183 -14.58 -0.10 3.81
N GLN A 184 -13.26 -0.22 3.67
CA GLN A 184 -12.38 0.88 3.29
C GLN A 184 -12.14 1.01 1.78
N ILE A 185 -12.25 -0.09 1.03
CA ILE A 185 -11.96 -0.07 -0.40
C ILE A 185 -13.13 0.40 -1.27
N SER A 186 -12.81 1.07 -2.38
CA SER A 186 -13.81 1.49 -3.37
C SER A 186 -14.42 0.29 -4.07
N LYS A 187 -15.67 -0.03 -3.72
CA LYS A 187 -16.45 -1.14 -4.32
C LYS A 187 -16.58 -1.02 -5.84
N LYS A 188 -16.55 0.20 -6.37
CA LYS A 188 -16.65 0.48 -7.81
C LYS A 188 -15.42 0.03 -8.60
N GLU A 189 -14.27 -0.05 -7.94
CA GLU A 189 -13.00 -0.41 -8.58
C GLU A 189 -12.74 -1.93 -8.57
N LEU A 190 -13.39 -2.67 -7.66
CA LEU A 190 -13.19 -4.12 -7.50
C LEU A 190 -13.35 -4.94 -8.79
N PRO A 191 -14.34 -4.68 -9.66
CA PRO A 191 -14.46 -5.43 -10.92
C PRO A 191 -13.22 -5.31 -11.81
N GLU A 192 -12.56 -4.14 -11.83
CA GLU A 192 -11.34 -3.95 -12.59
C GLU A 192 -10.13 -4.63 -11.92
N PHE A 193 -10.14 -4.80 -10.60
CA PHE A 193 -9.06 -5.53 -9.91
C PHE A 193 -9.02 -7.01 -10.28
N ILE A 194 -10.16 -7.63 -10.57
CA ILE A 194 -10.23 -9.07 -10.89
C ILE A 194 -10.20 -9.36 -12.39
N LYS A 195 -10.27 -8.31 -13.22
CA LYS A 195 -10.40 -8.42 -14.66
C LYS A 195 -9.20 -9.13 -15.27
N ASN A 196 -9.48 -10.14 -16.09
CA ASN A 196 -8.49 -10.98 -16.78
C ASN A 196 -7.51 -11.74 -15.86
N LYS A 197 -7.80 -11.84 -14.55
CA LYS A 197 -6.97 -12.62 -13.61
C LYS A 197 -7.49 -14.05 -13.47
N SER A 198 -6.57 -14.96 -13.27
CA SER A 198 -6.83 -16.35 -12.86
C SER A 198 -6.24 -16.56 -11.47
N TYR A 199 -6.90 -17.33 -10.64
CA TYR A 199 -6.44 -17.64 -9.29
C TYR A 199 -6.17 -19.13 -9.17
N THR A 200 -5.11 -19.51 -8.48
CA THR A 200 -4.71 -20.90 -8.33
C THR A 200 -4.74 -21.26 -6.85
N ASP A 201 -5.35 -22.39 -6.52
CA ASP A 201 -5.31 -22.93 -5.16
C ASP A 201 -4.01 -23.69 -4.86
N ASP A 202 -3.86 -24.18 -3.62
CA ASP A 202 -2.71 -24.96 -3.18
C ASP A 202 -2.49 -26.26 -3.97
N SER A 203 -3.52 -26.75 -4.68
CA SER A 203 -3.43 -27.95 -5.52
C SER A 203 -3.01 -27.65 -6.96
N GLY A 204 -2.87 -26.37 -7.33
CA GLY A 204 -2.54 -25.95 -8.69
C GLY A 204 -3.76 -25.81 -9.60
N GLN A 205 -4.99 -25.91 -9.09
CA GLN A 205 -6.19 -25.83 -9.91
C GLN A 205 -6.56 -24.36 -10.19
N PRO A 206 -6.83 -23.99 -11.47
CA PRO A 206 -7.19 -22.62 -11.81
C PRO A 206 -8.69 -22.33 -11.59
N HIS A 207 -8.95 -21.18 -11.01
CA HIS A 207 -10.26 -20.62 -10.68
C HIS A 207 -10.40 -19.20 -11.23
N GLN A 208 -11.63 -18.78 -11.44
CA GLN A 208 -11.98 -17.40 -11.70
C GLN A 208 -12.76 -16.84 -10.50
N LEU A 209 -12.37 -15.64 -10.08
CA LEU A 209 -13.08 -14.89 -9.06
C LEU A 209 -14.25 -14.15 -9.69
N SER A 210 -15.45 -14.34 -9.15
CA SER A 210 -16.63 -13.54 -9.47
C SER A 210 -17.04 -12.72 -8.26
N LEU A 211 -17.47 -11.48 -8.50
CA LEU A 211 -17.95 -10.55 -7.48
C LEU A 211 -19.43 -10.26 -7.69
N GLU A 212 -20.18 -10.22 -6.61
CA GLU A 212 -21.57 -9.73 -6.57
C GLU A 212 -21.61 -8.55 -5.60
N ILE A 213 -22.05 -7.39 -6.09
CA ILE A 213 -22.03 -6.13 -5.34
C ILE A 213 -23.47 -5.61 -5.24
N GLU A 214 -24.04 -5.65 -4.04
CA GLU A 214 -25.40 -5.21 -3.75
C GLU A 214 -25.37 -4.05 -2.76
N GLY A 215 -25.39 -2.81 -3.28
CA GLY A 215 -25.30 -1.61 -2.46
C GLY A 215 -23.98 -1.51 -1.71
N GLN A 216 -24.02 -1.74 -0.39
CA GLN A 216 -22.83 -1.76 0.47
C GLN A 216 -22.32 -3.18 0.78
N SER A 217 -23.02 -4.21 0.33
CA SER A 217 -22.64 -5.61 0.53
C SER A 217 -21.84 -6.14 -0.65
N ILE A 218 -20.85 -6.98 -0.35
CA ILE A 218 -20.05 -7.67 -1.36
C ILE A 218 -20.01 -9.16 -1.01
N SER A 219 -20.36 -10.00 -1.98
CA SER A 219 -20.09 -11.43 -1.99
C SER A 219 -19.12 -11.76 -3.12
N TYR A 220 -18.36 -12.84 -2.94
CA TYR A 220 -17.44 -13.32 -3.95
C TYR A 220 -17.43 -14.84 -3.98
N LYS A 221 -17.07 -15.41 -5.13
CA LYS A 221 -16.86 -16.86 -5.27
C LYS A 221 -15.69 -17.14 -6.19
N PHE A 222 -14.96 -18.20 -5.88
CA PHE A 222 -14.04 -18.84 -6.81
C PHE A 222 -14.78 -19.97 -7.54
N GLY A 223 -14.91 -19.85 -8.85
CA GLY A 223 -15.48 -20.87 -9.71
C GLY A 223 -14.42 -21.53 -10.57
N ALA A 224 -14.57 -22.82 -10.86
CA ALA A 224 -13.68 -23.52 -11.79
C ALA A 224 -13.68 -22.81 -13.15
N ARG A 225 -12.49 -22.63 -13.73
CA ARG A 225 -12.36 -22.05 -15.07
C ARG A 225 -12.81 -23.09 -16.10
N VAL A 226 -14.02 -22.93 -16.64
CA VAL A 226 -14.50 -23.75 -17.76
C VAL A 226 -13.87 -23.21 -19.04
N HIS A 227 -13.11 -24.06 -19.74
CA HIS A 227 -12.45 -23.74 -21.00
C HIS A 227 -13.45 -23.42 -22.13
#